data_AF-A0A9W6QII2-F1
#
_entry.id   AF-A0A9W6QII2-F1
#
_cell.length_a   1.000
_cell.length_b   1.000
_cell.length_c   1.000
_cell.angle_alpha   90.00
_cell.angle_beta   90.00
_cell.angle_gamma   90.00
#
_symmetry.space_group_name_H-M   'P 1'
#
loop_
_entity.id
_entity.type
_entity.pdbx_description
1 polymer ?
#
loop_
_entity_poly.entity_id
_entity_poly.type
_entity_poly.pdbx_seq_one_letter_code
_entity_poly.pdbx_strand_id
1 'polypeptide(L)'
;MTAPSRWYTGSWLPHGLLAGLIVIWVALAATVSAANSRQLTIDVSCSSGNPPVGVWVESSTGGSWWADPGEPGTGVARRYVFQQEFSGPYRVNVGCGGTAGAWGISVSSVDAAQPFRRLVCEDRRTTGGRCEDQPAG
;
A
#
# COMPACT_ATOMS: atom_id res chain seq x y z
N MET A 1 59.78 -36.26 -24.69
CA MET A 1 58.74 -35.42 -25.33
C MET A 1 57.38 -35.95 -24.90
N THR A 2 56.78 -35.31 -23.90
CA THR A 2 55.47 -35.69 -23.32
C THR A 2 54.43 -34.67 -23.81
N ALA A 3 53.40 -35.14 -24.51
CA ALA A 3 52.33 -34.29 -25.04
C ALA A 3 51.40 -33.81 -23.92
N PRO A 4 50.94 -32.55 -23.92
CA PRO A 4 50.01 -32.06 -22.93
C PRO A 4 48.59 -32.62 -23.17
N SER A 5 48.02 -33.23 -22.14
CA SER A 5 46.62 -33.65 -22.11
C SER A 5 45.70 -32.43 -22.22
N ARG A 6 44.94 -32.34 -23.33
CA ARG A 6 43.87 -31.36 -23.48
C ARG A 6 42.80 -31.62 -22.44
N TRP A 7 42.65 -30.68 -21.51
CA TRP A 7 41.50 -30.62 -20.63
C TRP A 7 40.26 -30.42 -21.50
N TYR A 8 39.45 -31.46 -21.62
CA TYR A 8 38.10 -31.36 -22.15
C TYR A 8 37.29 -30.49 -21.17
N THR A 9 37.29 -29.18 -21.39
CA THR A 9 36.22 -28.32 -20.88
C THR A 9 34.97 -28.73 -21.64
N GLY A 10 34.28 -29.73 -21.10
CA GLY A 10 33.08 -30.28 -21.72
C GLY A 10 32.06 -29.17 -21.94
N SER A 11 31.57 -29.07 -23.17
CA SER A 11 30.59 -28.10 -23.67
C SER A 11 29.24 -28.10 -22.92
N TRP A 12 29.04 -29.01 -21.97
CA TRP A 12 27.81 -29.21 -21.21
C TRP A 12 27.65 -28.26 -20.00
N LEU A 13 28.76 -27.83 -19.39
CA LEU A 13 28.77 -26.88 -18.26
C LEU A 13 27.99 -25.57 -18.53
N PRO A 14 28.17 -24.87 -19.67
CA PRO A 14 27.42 -23.64 -19.94
C PRO A 14 25.91 -23.89 -20.13
N HIS A 15 25.52 -25.05 -20.67
CA HIS A 15 24.12 -25.41 -20.88
C HIS A 15 23.42 -25.77 -19.56
N GLY A 16 24.12 -26.47 -18.65
CA GLY A 16 23.60 -26.77 -17.32
C GLY A 16 23.40 -25.51 -16.48
N LEU A 17 24.33 -24.55 -16.55
CA LEU A 17 24.21 -23.27 -15.87
C LEU A 17 23.04 -22.43 -16.43
N LEU A 18 22.89 -22.36 -17.75
CA LEU A 18 21.77 -21.68 -18.39
C LEU A 18 20.43 -22.30 -17.97
N ALA A 19 20.32 -23.64 -18.01
CA ALA A 19 19.11 -24.35 -17.60
C ALA A 19 18.78 -24.08 -16.12
N GLY A 20 19.79 -24.10 -15.24
CA GLY A 20 19.64 -23.75 -13.83
C GLY A 20 19.13 -22.32 -13.62
N LEU A 21 19.71 -21.34 -14.33
CA LEU A 21 19.26 -19.95 -14.26
C LEU A 21 17.82 -19.77 -14.75
N ILE A 22 17.43 -20.46 -15.83
CA ILE A 22 16.06 -20.43 -16.35
C ILE A 22 15.09 -21.01 -15.32
N VAL A 23 15.40 -22.16 -14.71
CA VAL A 23 14.55 -22.78 -13.69
C VAL A 23 14.40 -21.87 -12.48
N ILE A 24 15.49 -21.25 -12.02
CA ILE A 24 15.47 -20.27 -10.92
C ILE A 24 14.58 -19.09 -11.31
N TRP A 25 14.73 -18.51 -12.50
CA TRP A 25 13.91 -17.41 -12.97
C TRP A 25 12.42 -17.73 -13.01
N VAL A 26 12.06 -18.92 -13.52
CA VAL A 26 10.67 -19.39 -13.58
C VAL A 26 10.11 -19.60 -12.17
N ALA A 27 10.89 -20.19 -11.26
CA ALA A 27 10.48 -20.38 -9.87
C ALA A 27 10.25 -19.05 -9.15
N LEU A 28 11.15 -18.07 -9.34
CA LEU A 28 10.97 -16.72 -8.79
C LEU A 28 9.69 -16.09 -9.36
N ALA A 29 9.51 -16.10 -10.68
CA ALA A 29 8.33 -15.53 -11.34
C ALA A 29 7.02 -16.16 -10.85
N ALA A 30 7.00 -17.46 -10.54
CA ALA A 30 5.84 -18.16 -9.99
C ALA A 30 5.54 -17.78 -8.53
N THR A 31 6.54 -17.30 -7.78
CA THR A 31 6.39 -16.91 -6.37
C THR A 31 6.02 -15.44 -6.17
N VAL A 32 6.18 -14.59 -7.20
CA VAL A 32 5.74 -13.19 -7.14
C VAL A 32 4.21 -13.19 -7.15
N SER A 33 3.62 -12.69 -6.06
CA SER A 33 2.18 -12.50 -5.99
C SER A 33 1.73 -11.61 -7.15
N ALA A 34 0.76 -12.07 -7.94
CA ALA A 34 0.22 -11.27 -9.02
C ALA A 34 -0.20 -9.90 -8.46
N ALA A 35 0.38 -8.83 -9.01
CA ALA A 35 0.05 -7.45 -8.63
C ALA A 35 -1.41 -7.18 -8.99
N ASN A 36 -2.30 -7.40 -8.03
CA ASN A 36 -3.71 -7.12 -8.16
C ASN A 36 -3.93 -5.67 -7.72
N SER A 37 -3.66 -4.74 -8.64
CA SER A 37 -3.83 -3.33 -8.36
C SER A 37 -5.32 -2.97 -8.24
N ARG A 38 -5.66 -2.09 -7.30
CA ARG A 38 -7.02 -1.54 -7.18
C ARG A 38 -7.00 -0.11 -6.69
N GLN A 39 -8.05 0.63 -7.04
CA GLN A 39 -8.28 1.96 -6.47
C GLN A 39 -9.05 1.85 -5.16
N LEU A 40 -8.57 2.55 -4.14
CA LEU A 40 -9.27 2.78 -2.89
C LEU A 40 -9.88 4.18 -2.91
N THR A 41 -11.11 4.29 -2.40
CA THR A 41 -11.82 5.54 -2.22
C THR A 41 -12.17 5.70 -0.75
N ILE A 42 -11.66 6.76 -0.13
CA ILE A 42 -11.75 6.99 1.31
C ILE A 42 -12.38 8.36 1.54
N ASP A 43 -13.61 8.38 2.03
CA ASP A 43 -14.29 9.60 2.46
C ASP A 43 -14.00 9.84 3.94
N VAL A 44 -13.43 10.99 4.31
CA VAL A 44 -12.95 11.28 5.67
C VAL A 44 -13.64 12.50 6.23
N SER A 45 -14.10 12.44 7.48
CA SER A 45 -14.52 13.60 8.26
C SER A 45 -13.93 13.55 9.68
N CYS A 46 -13.69 14.72 10.27
CA CYS A 46 -13.20 14.85 11.66
C CYS A 46 -14.34 15.34 12.56
N SER A 47 -14.52 14.72 13.73
CA SER A 47 -15.68 14.97 14.62
C SER A 47 -15.68 16.36 15.27
N SER A 48 -14.51 17.00 15.37
CA SER A 48 -14.37 18.39 15.82
C SER A 48 -14.88 19.42 14.79
N GLY A 49 -15.03 19.03 13.52
CA GLY A 49 -15.27 19.93 12.40
C GLY A 49 -14.00 20.48 11.75
N ASN A 50 -12.81 20.13 12.25
CA ASN A 50 -11.55 20.43 11.56
C ASN A 50 -11.52 19.79 10.17
N PRO A 51 -10.96 20.48 9.16
CA PRO A 51 -10.82 19.86 7.85
C PRO A 51 -9.78 18.72 7.91
N PRO A 52 -10.02 17.58 7.26
CA PRO A 52 -8.97 16.64 6.92
C PRO A 52 -7.93 17.33 6.02
N VAL A 53 -6.66 17.22 6.38
CA VAL A 53 -5.55 17.88 5.67
C VAL A 53 -4.60 16.91 4.96
N GLY A 54 -4.71 15.61 5.26
CA GLY A 54 -3.89 14.57 4.63
C GLY A 54 -4.31 13.17 5.07
N VAL A 55 -4.03 12.21 4.20
CA VAL A 55 -4.31 10.79 4.42
C VAL A 55 -3.10 9.96 3.99
N TRP A 56 -2.57 9.16 4.91
CA TRP A 56 -1.51 8.17 4.66
C TRP A 56 -2.10 6.77 4.74
N VAL A 57 -1.99 6.01 3.65
CA VAL A 57 -2.47 4.63 3.57
C VAL A 57 -1.30 3.70 3.84
N GLU A 58 -1.44 2.90 4.91
CA GLU A 58 -0.48 1.87 5.29
C GLU A 58 -0.97 0.52 4.78
N SER A 59 -0.31 -0.05 3.79
CA SER A 59 -0.69 -1.31 3.15
C SER A 59 0.13 -2.46 3.72
N SER A 60 -0.54 -3.49 4.25
CA SER A 60 0.15 -4.64 4.85
C SER A 60 0.89 -5.52 3.82
N THR A 61 0.51 -5.41 2.55
CA THR A 61 1.10 -6.10 1.40
C THR A 61 2.16 -5.25 0.68
N GLY A 62 2.51 -4.08 1.22
CA GLY A 62 3.45 -3.14 0.61
C GLY A 62 2.78 -2.06 -0.24
N GLY A 63 3.57 -1.05 -0.61
CA GLY A 63 3.11 0.12 -1.37
C GLY A 63 2.44 1.21 -0.51
N SER A 64 2.79 1.36 0.78
CA SER A 64 2.26 2.42 1.63
C SER A 64 2.64 3.82 1.11
N TRP A 65 1.67 4.72 0.95
CA TRP A 65 1.91 6.08 0.46
C TRP A 65 0.79 7.06 0.84
N TRP A 66 0.98 8.32 0.47
CA TRP A 66 -0.03 9.38 0.55
C TRP A 66 -1.16 9.14 -0.43
N ALA A 67 -2.39 9.32 0.03
CA ALA A 67 -3.57 9.35 -0.83
C ALA A 67 -3.75 10.73 -1.46
N ASP A 68 -4.17 10.75 -2.71
CA ASP A 68 -4.44 11.97 -3.45
C ASP A 68 -5.82 12.53 -3.09
N PRO A 69 -6.00 13.85 -3.00
CA PRO A 69 -7.32 14.44 -2.90
C PRO A 69 -8.17 14.07 -4.13
N GLY A 70 -9.35 13.51 -3.92
CA GLY A 70 -10.34 13.27 -4.98
C GLY A 70 -11.41 14.34 -5.03
N GLU A 71 -12.32 14.26 -6.01
CA GLU A 71 -13.51 15.13 -6.05
C GLU A 71 -14.28 15.03 -4.74
N PRO A 72 -14.70 16.17 -4.15
CA PRO A 72 -15.30 16.21 -2.83
C PRO A 72 -16.48 15.24 -2.72
N GLY A 73 -16.48 14.44 -1.65
CA GLY A 73 -17.61 13.60 -1.28
C GLY A 73 -18.82 14.43 -0.88
N THR A 74 -19.92 13.77 -0.51
CA THR A 74 -21.12 14.47 -0.05
C THR A 74 -20.91 15.08 1.35
N GLY A 75 -21.24 16.36 1.51
CA GLY A 75 -21.28 17.05 2.81
C GLY A 75 -19.92 17.54 3.33
N VAL A 76 -19.63 17.30 4.62
CA VAL A 76 -18.39 17.74 5.30
C VAL A 76 -17.22 16.77 5.11
N ALA A 77 -17.45 15.62 4.48
CA ALA A 77 -16.42 14.63 4.23
C ALA A 77 -15.57 15.02 3.01
N ARG A 78 -14.26 14.85 3.13
CA ARG A 78 -13.31 15.00 2.01
C ARG A 78 -12.95 13.63 1.45
N ARG A 79 -12.96 13.52 0.13
CA ARG A 79 -12.60 12.29 -0.56
C ARG A 79 -11.11 12.24 -0.82
N TYR A 80 -10.53 11.08 -0.60
CA TYR A 80 -9.18 10.73 -0.97
C TYR A 80 -9.19 9.46 -1.81
N VAL A 81 -8.31 9.40 -2.79
CA VAL A 81 -8.13 8.25 -3.67
C VAL A 81 -6.71 7.73 -3.55
N PHE A 82 -6.56 6.40 -3.56
CA PHE A 82 -5.26 5.78 -3.45
C PHE A 82 -5.17 4.55 -4.35
N GLN A 83 -4.14 4.47 -5.17
CA GLN A 83 -3.89 3.30 -6.01
C GLN A 83 -3.06 2.28 -5.23
N GLN A 84 -3.70 1.22 -4.77
CA GLN A 84 -3.02 0.13 -4.07
C GLN A 84 -2.45 -0.85 -5.10
N GLU A 85 -1.12 -0.96 -5.18
CA GLU A 85 -0.42 -1.83 -6.14
C GLU A 85 -0.64 -3.32 -5.85
N PHE A 86 -0.68 -3.68 -4.57
CA PHE A 86 -0.89 -5.05 -4.09
C PHE A 86 -2.14 -5.11 -3.23
N SER A 87 -3.23 -5.70 -3.73
CA SER A 87 -4.46 -5.84 -2.94
C SER A 87 -4.21 -6.58 -1.62
N GLY A 88 -4.76 -6.05 -0.54
CA GLY A 88 -4.58 -6.59 0.79
C GLY A 88 -5.18 -5.67 1.86
N PRO A 89 -5.16 -6.09 3.14
CA PRO A 89 -5.55 -5.24 4.25
C PRO A 89 -4.70 -3.98 4.31
N TYR A 90 -5.34 -2.86 4.64
CA TYR A 90 -4.69 -1.58 4.82
C TYR A 90 -5.30 -0.81 6.00
N ARG A 91 -4.48 0.05 6.59
CA ARG A 91 -4.87 1.02 7.61
C ARG A 91 -4.79 2.42 7.04
N VAL A 92 -5.70 3.28 7.47
CA VAL A 92 -5.72 4.69 7.06
C VAL A 92 -5.32 5.56 8.23
N ASN A 93 -4.33 6.42 8.04
CA ASN A 93 -3.93 7.44 9.01
C ASN A 93 -4.36 8.79 8.46
N VAL A 94 -5.06 9.57 9.27
CA VAL A 94 -5.68 10.82 8.89
C VAL A 94 -5.11 11.95 9.75
N GLY A 95 -4.72 13.02 9.08
CA GLY A 95 -4.44 14.31 9.73
C GLY A 95 -5.70 15.16 9.80
N CYS A 96 -6.18 15.41 11.02
CA CYS A 96 -7.27 16.37 11.29
C CYS A 96 -6.67 17.72 11.70
N GLY A 97 -6.93 18.77 10.91
CA GLY A 97 -6.39 20.11 11.13
C GLY A 97 -4.89 20.25 10.88
N GLY A 98 -4.37 21.48 10.95
CA GLY A 98 -2.97 21.78 10.62
C GLY A 98 -2.73 21.91 9.12
N THR A 99 -1.67 21.28 8.61
CA THR A 99 -1.29 21.27 7.18
C THR A 99 -0.88 19.87 6.73
N ALA A 100 -0.81 19.62 5.42
CA ALA A 100 -0.41 18.32 4.89
C ALA A 100 0.98 17.84 5.38
N GLY A 101 1.92 18.76 5.61
CA GLY A 101 3.27 18.46 6.12
C GLY A 101 3.41 18.49 7.64
N ALA A 102 2.40 18.97 8.36
CA ALA A 102 2.38 19.03 9.83
C ALA A 102 0.93 18.93 10.31
N TRP A 103 0.51 17.70 10.60
CA TRP A 103 -0.85 17.40 11.07
C TRP A 103 -1.07 17.98 12.47
N GLY A 104 -2.23 18.57 12.70
CA GLY A 104 -2.62 19.02 14.03
C GLY A 104 -2.86 17.83 14.96
N ILE A 105 -3.70 16.90 14.52
CA ILE A 105 -3.99 15.65 15.23
C ILE A 105 -3.91 14.49 14.24
N SER A 106 -3.16 13.46 14.63
CA SER A 106 -3.03 12.22 13.86
C SER A 106 -3.93 11.15 14.47
N VAL A 107 -4.76 10.53 13.65
CA VAL A 107 -5.68 9.45 14.06
C VAL A 107 -5.67 8.33 13.03
N SER A 108 -5.84 7.10 13.49
CA SER A 108 -5.74 5.91 12.63
C SER A 108 -7.03 5.11 12.65
N SER A 109 -7.35 4.48 11.53
CA SER A 109 -8.40 3.48 11.45
C SER A 109 -7.90 2.10 11.89
N VAL A 110 -8.83 1.14 11.97
CA VAL A 110 -8.48 -0.28 12.00
C VAL A 110 -8.17 -0.79 10.58
N ASP A 111 -7.39 -1.88 10.51
CA ASP A 111 -7.11 -2.58 9.27
C ASP A 111 -8.41 -3.05 8.60
N ALA A 112 -8.52 -2.82 7.31
CA ALA A 112 -9.67 -3.23 6.53
C ALA A 112 -9.26 -3.54 5.09
N ALA A 113 -10.14 -4.19 4.33
CA ALA A 113 -9.85 -4.63 2.96
C ALA A 113 -10.85 -4.13 1.93
N GLN A 114 -11.88 -3.37 2.32
CA GLN A 114 -12.89 -2.84 1.40
C GLN A 114 -12.28 -1.74 0.51
N PRO A 115 -12.64 -1.67 -0.78
CA PRO A 115 -12.14 -0.63 -1.68
C PRO A 115 -12.75 0.76 -1.39
N PHE A 116 -13.96 0.81 -0.84
CA PHE A 116 -14.60 2.04 -0.40
C PHE A 116 -14.75 2.06 1.11
N ARG A 117 -14.35 3.16 1.76
CA ARG A 117 -14.54 3.40 3.19
C ARG A 117 -15.01 4.81 3.43
N ARG A 118 -15.93 4.97 4.39
CA ARG A 118 -16.28 6.27 4.96
C ARG A 118 -15.82 6.29 6.41
N LEU A 119 -14.88 7.15 6.72
CA LEU A 119 -14.23 7.25 8.02
C LEU A 119 -14.68 8.51 8.76
N VAL A 120 -15.16 8.33 9.98
CA VAL A 120 -15.37 9.42 10.92
C VAL A 120 -14.30 9.33 12.01
N CYS A 121 -13.48 10.36 12.07
CA CYS A 121 -12.29 10.41 12.90
C CYS A 121 -12.54 11.23 14.16
N GLU A 122 -12.35 10.61 15.32
CA GLU A 122 -12.47 11.27 16.62
C GLU A 122 -11.19 12.05 16.93
N ASP A 123 -11.20 13.35 16.65
CA ASP A 123 -10.04 14.23 16.80
C ASP A 123 -10.18 15.24 17.94
N ARG A 124 -11.17 15.11 18.83
CA ARG A 124 -11.26 15.98 20.03
C ARG A 124 -10.37 15.47 21.16
N ARG A 125 -9.90 14.23 21.07
CA ARG A 125 -8.98 13.64 22.04
C ARG A 125 -7.55 13.80 21.56
N THR A 126 -6.71 14.41 22.40
CA THR A 126 -5.27 14.56 22.14
C THR A 126 -4.49 13.25 22.25
N THR A 127 -5.10 12.20 22.83
CA THR A 127 -4.54 10.85 22.94
C THR A 127 -5.60 9.80 22.65
N GLY A 128 -5.29 8.84 21.76
CA GLY A 128 -6.16 7.69 21.47
C GLY A 128 -7.34 7.99 20.55
N GLY A 129 -7.27 9.05 19.75
CA GLY A 129 -8.24 9.28 18.68
C GLY A 129 -8.18 8.15 17.64
N ARG A 130 -9.35 7.75 17.13
CA ARG A 130 -9.48 6.67 16.14
C ARG A 130 -10.46 7.07 15.03
N CYS A 131 -10.26 6.50 13.86
CA CYS A 131 -11.22 6.60 12.76
C CYS A 131 -12.07 5.33 12.70
N GLU A 132 -13.38 5.51 12.70
CA GLU A 132 -14.35 4.42 12.61
C GLU A 132 -15.01 4.40 11.24
N ASP A 133 -15.25 3.19 10.72
CA ASP A 133 -16.03 3.00 9.51
C ASP A 133 -17.50 3.31 9.78
N GLN A 134 -18.05 4.21 8.98
CA GLN A 134 -19.47 4.51 8.98
C GLN A 134 -20.13 3.78 7.80
N PRO A 135 -21.28 3.11 8.01
CA PRO A 135 -22.01 2.48 6.92
C PRO A 135 -22.33 3.49 5.81
N ALA A 136 -22.23 3.03 4.56
CA ALA A 136 -22.76 3.76 3.42
C ALA A 136 -24.28 3.84 3.58
N GLY A 137 -24.77 5.02 3.95
CA GLY A 137 -26.21 5.34 3.97
C GLY A 137 -26.76 5.61 2.59
#